data_AF-A0A523S115-F1
#
_entry.id   AF-A0A523S115-F1
#
_cell.length_a   1.000
_cell.length_b   1.000
_cell.length_c   1.000
_cell.angle_alpha   90.00
_cell.angle_beta   90.00
_cell.angle_gamma   90.00
#
_symmetry.space_group_name_H-M   'P 1'
#
loop_
_entity.id
_entity.type
_entity.pdbx_description
1 polymer ?
#
loop_
_entity_poly.entity_id
_entity_poly.type
_entity_poly.pdbx_seq_one_letter_code
_entity_poly.pdbx_strand_id
1 'polypeptide(L)'
;MNFYVYHYCDPESRTPFYIGKGKGRRAFCHLNNCNRPCDSNYSTLFYRKLRKMLSAGAKPIIKIVKDRLGEKEAFDLEASDIKRIGRRNLGEGPLTNLTDGGEGASGHRHSEESKLKMREAILGTVRSKKTRQRMREANLGRKHTEEAKLRMSNSHLGTTLSKAHRRKIGEAHRGKITNQETRQKMSASQTRKPIEGFDVLNNLVCQFEGVRKVTEGGFSLSSVSNCLAGRQKTHRGLSWRYHNA
;
A
#
# COMPACT_ATOMS: atom_id res chain seq x y z
N MET A 1 -1.97 -12.93 -20.99
CA MET A 1 -1.71 -13.84 -19.84
C MET A 1 -1.35 -15.19 -20.45
N ASN A 2 -0.18 -15.76 -20.13
CA ASN A 2 0.30 -17.01 -20.76
C ASN A 2 0.25 -18.15 -19.74
N PHE A 3 -0.81 -18.95 -19.79
CA PHE A 3 -0.87 -20.22 -19.07
C PHE A 3 -0.35 -21.35 -19.96
N TYR A 4 0.04 -22.45 -19.34
CA TYR A 4 0.46 -23.68 -20.02
C TYR A 4 0.02 -24.90 -19.21
N VAL A 5 -0.14 -26.02 -19.91
CA VAL A 5 -0.39 -27.34 -19.32
C VAL A 5 0.89 -28.17 -19.39
N TYR A 6 1.23 -28.81 -18.28
CA TYR A 6 2.44 -29.62 -18.16
C TYR A 6 2.14 -30.99 -17.57
N HIS A 7 2.87 -31.99 -18.06
CA HIS A 7 2.81 -33.37 -17.60
C HIS A 7 4.13 -33.71 -16.90
N TYR A 8 4.01 -34.32 -15.74
CA TYR A 8 5.10 -34.99 -15.04
C TYR A 8 5.09 -36.45 -15.45
N CYS A 9 6.10 -36.84 -16.21
CA CYS A 9 6.26 -38.21 -16.68
C CYS A 9 7.33 -38.94 -15.88
N ASP A 10 7.08 -40.22 -15.70
CA ASP A 10 8.05 -41.16 -15.17
C ASP A 10 9.19 -41.36 -16.20
N PRO A 11 10.46 -41.33 -15.81
CA PRO A 11 11.58 -41.38 -16.77
C PRO A 11 11.73 -42.75 -17.44
N GLU A 12 11.33 -43.83 -16.77
CA GLU A 12 11.47 -45.20 -17.30
C GLU A 12 10.29 -45.53 -18.23
N SER A 13 9.07 -45.41 -17.70
CA SER A 13 7.86 -45.78 -18.45
C SER A 13 7.39 -44.69 -19.43
N ARG A 14 7.92 -43.47 -19.32
CA ARG A 14 7.46 -42.26 -20.04
C ARG A 14 5.97 -41.93 -19.83
N THR A 15 5.32 -42.60 -18.86
CA THR A 15 3.90 -42.40 -18.57
C THR A 15 3.69 -41.17 -17.70
N PRO A 16 2.69 -40.33 -18.00
CA PRO A 16 2.32 -39.20 -17.15
C PRO A 16 1.74 -39.74 -15.82
N PHE A 17 2.26 -39.25 -14.71
CA PHE A 17 1.73 -39.55 -13.37
C PHE A 17 1.15 -38.33 -12.66
N TYR A 18 1.32 -37.14 -13.23
CA TYR A 18 0.68 -35.91 -12.74
C TYR A 18 0.54 -34.91 -13.88
N ILE A 19 -0.59 -34.21 -13.89
CA ILE A 19 -0.92 -33.18 -14.88
C ILE A 19 -1.27 -31.91 -14.13
N GLY A 20 -0.77 -30.78 -14.59
CA GLY A 20 -1.01 -29.50 -13.96
C GLY A 20 -1.11 -28.35 -14.95
N LYS A 21 -1.92 -27.34 -14.64
CA LYS A 21 -1.85 -26.02 -15.27
C LYS A 21 -0.97 -25.05 -14.50
N GLY A 22 -0.28 -24.16 -15.21
CA GLY A 22 0.58 -23.17 -14.56
C GLY A 22 0.91 -21.95 -15.40
N LYS A 23 1.62 -21.02 -14.76
CA LYS A 23 2.22 -19.84 -15.37
C LYS A 23 3.62 -19.62 -14.80
N GLY A 24 4.50 -18.98 -15.57
CA GLY A 24 5.89 -18.75 -15.17
C GLY A 24 6.63 -20.06 -14.86
N ARG A 25 7.36 -20.11 -13.75
CA ARG A 25 8.17 -21.29 -13.37
C ARG A 25 7.41 -22.36 -12.57
N ARG A 26 6.08 -22.31 -12.48
CA ARG A 26 5.28 -23.18 -11.62
C ARG A 26 5.61 -24.67 -11.76
N ALA A 27 5.69 -25.19 -12.99
CA ALA A 27 6.06 -26.59 -13.22
C ALA A 27 7.38 -26.92 -12.53
N PHE A 28 8.42 -26.12 -12.73
CA PHE A 28 9.75 -26.36 -12.15
C PHE A 28 9.81 -26.12 -10.63
N CYS A 29 8.98 -25.24 -10.08
CA CYS A 29 8.97 -24.95 -8.64
C CYS A 29 8.60 -26.17 -7.78
N HIS A 30 7.85 -27.14 -8.33
CA HIS A 30 7.52 -28.36 -7.60
C HIS A 30 8.76 -29.17 -7.18
N LEU A 31 9.82 -29.17 -7.99
CA LEU A 31 11.08 -29.83 -7.65
C LEU A 31 11.78 -29.14 -6.46
N ASN A 32 11.83 -27.81 -6.48
CA ASN A 32 12.47 -27.03 -5.40
C ASN A 32 11.70 -27.13 -4.07
N ASN A 33 10.37 -27.20 -4.14
CA ASN A 33 9.51 -27.31 -2.97
C ASN A 33 9.57 -28.71 -2.31
N CYS A 34 10.07 -29.74 -3.00
CA CYS A 34 10.23 -31.08 -2.42
C CYS A 34 11.28 -31.14 -1.31
N ASN A 35 12.26 -30.24 -1.32
CA ASN A 35 13.39 -30.22 -0.39
C ASN A 35 13.14 -29.39 0.89
N ARG A 36 11.97 -28.76 1.03
CA ARG A 36 11.65 -28.00 2.24
C ARG A 36 11.16 -28.95 3.34
N PRO A 37 11.61 -28.80 4.60
CA PRO A 37 11.08 -29.55 5.73
C PRO A 37 9.56 -29.32 5.78
N CYS A 38 8.82 -30.41 5.91
CA CYS A 38 7.39 -30.43 5.64
C CYS A 38 6.59 -29.63 6.67
N ASP A 39 5.99 -28.52 6.23
CA ASP A 39 4.68 -28.15 6.78
C ASP A 39 3.67 -29.20 6.28
N SER A 40 2.88 -29.73 7.19
CA SER A 40 1.96 -30.88 7.06
C SER A 40 0.98 -30.86 5.88
N ASN A 41 0.89 -29.76 5.13
CA ASN A 41 0.00 -29.56 3.96
C ASN A 41 0.58 -30.01 2.60
N TYR A 42 1.80 -30.55 2.53
CA TYR A 42 2.46 -31.00 1.28
C TYR A 42 2.61 -32.53 1.16
N SER A 43 1.63 -33.29 1.68
CA SER A 43 1.60 -34.76 1.70
C SER A 43 0.79 -35.39 0.55
N THR A 44 0.57 -34.67 -0.56
CA THR A 44 -0.21 -35.21 -1.69
C THR A 44 0.48 -36.42 -2.33
N LEU A 45 -0.30 -37.29 -2.98
CA LEU A 45 0.21 -38.46 -3.70
C LEU A 45 1.29 -38.09 -4.73
N PHE A 46 1.16 -36.93 -5.35
CA PHE A 46 2.15 -36.35 -6.25
C PHE A 46 3.50 -36.14 -5.56
N TYR A 47 3.55 -35.37 -4.46
CA TYR A 47 4.81 -35.08 -3.76
C TYR A 47 5.43 -36.33 -3.13
N ARG A 48 4.61 -37.29 -2.66
CA ARG A 48 5.10 -38.58 -2.19
C ARG A 48 5.78 -39.39 -3.30
N LYS A 49 5.16 -39.50 -4.48
CA LYS A 49 5.75 -40.19 -5.63
C LYS A 49 7.03 -39.47 -6.09
N LEU A 50 6.99 -38.15 -6.19
CA LEU A 50 8.12 -37.33 -6.60
C LEU A 50 9.33 -37.46 -5.66
N ARG A 51 9.13 -37.40 -4.34
CA ARG A 51 10.20 -37.62 -3.34
C ARG A 51 10.78 -39.03 -3.43
N LYS A 52 9.93 -40.05 -3.60
CA LYS A 52 10.39 -41.44 -3.76
C LYS A 52 11.30 -41.59 -4.99
N MET A 53 10.91 -41.00 -6.12
CA MET A 53 11.71 -41.02 -7.35
C MET A 53 13.06 -40.31 -7.15
N LEU A 54 13.04 -39.10 -6.59
CA LEU A 54 14.26 -38.32 -6.36
C LEU A 54 15.22 -39.02 -5.38
N SER A 55 14.69 -39.67 -4.33
CA SER A 55 15.48 -40.45 -3.38
C SER A 55 16.12 -41.69 -4.02
N ALA A 56 15.53 -42.23 -5.10
CA ALA A 56 16.10 -43.32 -5.88
C ALA A 56 17.08 -42.83 -6.98
N GLY A 57 17.39 -41.52 -7.02
CA GLY A 57 18.25 -40.93 -8.04
C GLY A 57 17.55 -40.67 -9.39
N ALA A 58 16.27 -41.04 -9.53
CA ALA A 58 15.49 -40.83 -10.73
C ALA A 58 14.86 -39.42 -10.77
N LYS A 59 14.99 -38.72 -11.90
CA LYS A 59 14.38 -37.39 -12.10
C LYS A 59 13.17 -37.51 -13.04
N PRO A 60 12.02 -36.89 -12.71
CA PRO A 60 10.87 -36.90 -13.60
C PRO A 60 11.13 -36.05 -14.86
N ILE A 61 10.48 -36.41 -15.95
CA ILE A 61 10.49 -35.62 -17.18
C ILE A 61 9.31 -34.65 -17.14
N ILE A 62 9.59 -33.35 -17.17
CA ILE A 62 8.56 -32.30 -17.23
C ILE A 62 8.31 -31.95 -18.69
N LYS A 63 7.16 -32.38 -19.22
CA LYS A 63 6.76 -32.10 -20.60
C LYS A 63 5.72 -30.98 -20.63
N ILE A 64 6.04 -29.86 -21.27
CA ILE A 64 5.04 -28.82 -21.57
C ILE A 64 4.24 -29.30 -22.78
N VAL A 65 2.94 -29.55 -22.60
CA VAL A 65 2.08 -30.11 -23.64
C VAL A 65 1.55 -29.01 -24.55
N LYS A 66 1.14 -27.89 -23.96
CA LYS A 66 0.67 -26.73 -24.70
C LYS A 66 0.95 -25.46 -23.89
N ASP A 67 1.49 -24.45 -24.56
CA ASP A 67 1.81 -23.14 -24.00
C ASP A 67 0.92 -22.04 -24.60
N ARG A 68 1.10 -20.80 -24.11
CA ARG A 68 0.40 -19.59 -24.60
C ARG A 68 -1.13 -19.71 -24.59
N LEU A 69 -1.66 -20.41 -23.59
CA LEU A 69 -3.10 -20.59 -23.41
C LEU A 69 -3.72 -19.48 -22.57
N GLY A 70 -4.98 -19.16 -22.88
CA GLY A 70 -5.86 -18.49 -21.94
C GLY A 70 -6.10 -19.35 -20.69
N GLU A 71 -6.52 -18.74 -19.59
CA GLU A 71 -6.72 -19.49 -18.34
C GLU A 71 -7.78 -20.59 -18.47
N LYS A 72 -8.91 -20.27 -19.10
CA LYS A 72 -10.01 -21.21 -19.34
C LYS A 72 -9.57 -22.34 -20.28
N GLU A 73 -8.83 -22.03 -21.32
CA GLU A 73 -8.34 -23.04 -22.27
C GLU A 73 -7.34 -24.00 -21.62
N ALA A 74 -6.40 -23.48 -20.81
CA ALA A 74 -5.46 -24.29 -20.06
C ALA A 74 -6.16 -25.20 -19.05
N PHE A 75 -7.24 -24.71 -18.46
CA PHE A 75 -8.08 -25.44 -17.52
C PHE A 75 -8.87 -26.56 -18.20
N ASP A 76 -9.56 -26.26 -19.30
CA ASP A 76 -10.34 -27.23 -20.05
C ASP A 76 -9.42 -28.35 -20.59
N LEU A 77 -8.21 -27.99 -21.03
CA LEU A 77 -7.20 -28.95 -21.50
C LEU A 77 -6.65 -29.82 -20.37
N GLU A 78 -6.35 -29.24 -19.19
CA GLU A 78 -5.93 -29.99 -18.00
C GLU A 78 -6.97 -31.05 -17.60
N ALA A 79 -8.25 -30.63 -17.51
CA ALA A 79 -9.34 -31.54 -17.17
C ALA A 79 -9.54 -32.64 -18.23
N SER A 80 -9.46 -32.27 -19.52
CA SER A 80 -9.55 -33.24 -20.62
C SER A 80 -8.41 -34.27 -20.58
N ASP A 81 -7.19 -33.84 -20.26
CA ASP A 81 -6.04 -34.74 -20.17
C ASP A 81 -6.13 -35.68 -18.96
N ILE A 82 -6.60 -35.18 -17.81
CA ILE A 82 -6.81 -35.99 -16.61
C ILE A 82 -7.86 -37.06 -16.86
N LYS A 83 -8.99 -36.68 -17.48
CA LYS A 83 -10.07 -37.62 -17.85
C LYS A 83 -9.60 -38.68 -18.86
N ARG A 84 -8.78 -38.29 -19.83
CA ARG A 84 -8.29 -39.19 -20.88
C ARG A 84 -7.30 -40.24 -20.37
N ILE A 85 -6.47 -39.89 -19.39
CA ILE A 85 -5.42 -40.79 -18.86
C ILE A 85 -5.92 -41.59 -17.65
N GLY A 86 -6.81 -41.02 -16.85
CA GLY A 86 -7.43 -41.69 -15.70
C GLY A 86 -6.64 -41.54 -14.39
N ARG A 87 -7.37 -41.52 -13.28
CA ARG A 87 -6.86 -41.23 -11.94
C ARG A 87 -6.63 -42.49 -11.11
N ARG A 88 -5.54 -42.51 -10.34
CA ARG A 88 -5.16 -43.66 -9.52
C ARG A 88 -6.14 -43.95 -8.39
N ASN A 89 -6.72 -42.92 -7.78
CA ASN A 89 -7.66 -43.11 -6.68
C ASN A 89 -9.02 -43.66 -7.12
N LEU A 90 -9.37 -43.53 -8.41
CA LEU A 90 -10.58 -44.12 -9.00
C LEU A 90 -10.29 -45.49 -9.65
N GLY A 91 -9.02 -45.91 -9.68
CA GLY A 91 -8.61 -47.13 -10.39
C GLY A 91 -8.58 -47.01 -11.92
N GLU A 92 -8.75 -45.80 -12.46
CA GLU A 92 -8.90 -45.54 -13.89
C GLU A 92 -7.57 -45.27 -14.61
N GLY A 93 -6.48 -45.00 -13.86
CA GLY A 93 -5.19 -44.74 -14.47
C GLY A 93 -4.05 -44.37 -13.50
N PRO A 94 -2.88 -43.95 -14.01
CA PRO A 94 -1.67 -43.74 -13.21
C PRO A 94 -1.61 -42.37 -12.51
N LEU A 95 -2.55 -41.45 -12.78
CA LEU A 95 -2.44 -40.07 -12.32
C LEU A 95 -2.61 -39.95 -10.80
N THR A 96 -1.75 -39.13 -10.20
CA THR A 96 -1.75 -38.79 -8.77
C THR A 96 -2.61 -37.56 -8.43
N ASN A 97 -3.28 -36.99 -9.44
CA ASN A 97 -4.25 -35.91 -9.29
C ASN A 97 -5.42 -36.35 -8.38
N LEU A 98 -5.79 -35.48 -7.42
CA LEU A 98 -6.85 -35.73 -6.44
C LEU A 98 -8.22 -35.17 -6.85
N THR A 99 -8.27 -34.42 -7.94
CA THR A 99 -9.50 -33.84 -8.51
C THR A 99 -9.47 -34.09 -10.01
N ASP A 100 -10.60 -33.97 -10.69
CA ASP A 100 -10.71 -34.22 -12.15
C ASP A 100 -10.04 -33.13 -13.00
N GLY A 101 -9.32 -32.22 -12.35
CA GLY A 101 -8.95 -30.95 -12.95
C GLY A 101 -10.11 -29.96 -12.84
N GLY A 102 -9.77 -28.68 -12.92
CA GLY A 102 -10.77 -27.63 -12.88
C GLY A 102 -11.09 -27.03 -11.51
N GLU A 103 -10.52 -27.57 -10.43
CA GLU A 103 -10.62 -26.96 -9.10
C GLU A 103 -9.37 -26.09 -8.82
N GLY A 104 -9.14 -25.09 -9.67
CA GLY A 104 -8.09 -24.12 -9.44
C GLY A 104 -8.53 -23.08 -8.41
N ALA A 105 -7.78 -22.90 -7.31
CA ALA A 105 -7.98 -21.76 -6.39
C ALA A 105 -7.77 -20.38 -7.06
N SER A 106 -7.22 -20.37 -8.28
CA SER A 106 -7.20 -19.22 -9.18
C SER A 106 -8.63 -18.77 -9.50
N GLY A 107 -9.08 -17.72 -8.80
CA GLY A 107 -10.43 -17.16 -8.96
C GLY A 107 -11.42 -17.57 -7.86
N HIS A 108 -11.02 -18.35 -6.85
CA HIS A 108 -11.86 -18.63 -5.69
C HIS A 108 -12.19 -17.31 -4.96
N ARG A 109 -13.39 -16.79 -5.22
CA ARG A 109 -13.95 -15.65 -4.51
C ARG A 109 -14.65 -16.20 -3.28
N HIS A 110 -14.19 -15.80 -2.09
CA HIS A 110 -14.93 -16.08 -0.86
C HIS A 110 -16.39 -15.64 -1.03
N SER A 111 -17.32 -16.50 -0.61
CA SER A 111 -18.74 -16.14 -0.55
C SER A 111 -18.92 -14.90 0.32
N GLU A 112 -19.97 -14.11 0.09
CA GLU A 112 -20.27 -12.95 0.93
C GLU A 112 -20.41 -13.35 2.41
N GLU A 113 -21.01 -14.51 2.68
CA GLU A 113 -21.09 -15.09 4.03
C GLU A 113 -19.69 -15.36 4.62
N SER A 114 -18.76 -15.92 3.84
CA SER A 114 -17.39 -16.17 4.30
C SER A 114 -16.62 -14.87 4.55
N LYS A 115 -16.85 -13.84 3.73
CA LYS A 115 -16.28 -12.51 3.93
C LYS A 115 -16.82 -11.86 5.20
N LEU A 116 -18.12 -11.99 5.46
CA LEU A 116 -18.76 -11.49 6.68
C LEU A 116 -18.20 -12.17 7.92
N LYS A 117 -18.14 -13.51 7.95
CA LYS A 117 -17.55 -14.27 9.06
C LYS A 117 -16.09 -13.86 9.32
N MET A 118 -15.30 -13.72 8.26
CA MET A 118 -13.91 -13.26 8.37
C MET A 118 -13.83 -11.83 8.92
N ARG A 119 -14.72 -10.94 8.47
CA ARG A 119 -14.81 -9.56 8.96
C ARG A 119 -15.20 -9.51 10.43
N GLU A 120 -16.22 -10.25 10.84
CA GLU A 120 -16.70 -10.34 12.22
C GLU A 120 -15.61 -10.87 13.15
N ALA A 121 -14.90 -11.92 12.74
CA ALA A 121 -13.79 -12.47 13.50
C ALA A 121 -12.62 -11.47 13.69
N ILE A 122 -12.46 -10.51 12.78
CA ILE A 122 -11.43 -9.46 12.87
C ILE A 122 -11.94 -8.25 13.66
N LEU A 123 -13.22 -7.93 13.56
CA LEU A 123 -13.83 -6.77 14.21
C LEU A 123 -13.66 -6.89 15.74
N GLY A 124 -13.04 -5.89 16.36
CA GLY A 124 -12.81 -5.87 17.81
C GLY A 124 -11.58 -6.64 18.29
N THR A 125 -10.87 -7.37 17.42
CA THR A 125 -9.62 -8.01 17.81
C THR A 125 -8.51 -6.98 18.03
N VAL A 126 -8.10 -6.82 19.30
CA VAL A 126 -6.97 -5.96 19.64
C VAL A 126 -5.69 -6.78 19.60
N ARG A 127 -4.77 -6.41 18.70
CA ARG A 127 -3.44 -7.03 18.65
C ARG A 127 -2.72 -6.87 19.99
N SER A 128 -2.01 -7.92 20.42
CA SER A 128 -1.26 -7.92 21.67
C SER A 128 -0.26 -6.76 21.75
N LYS A 129 0.05 -6.31 22.97
CA LYS A 129 1.03 -5.23 23.21
C LYS A 129 2.38 -5.53 22.55
N LYS A 130 2.88 -6.78 22.68
CA LYS A 130 4.12 -7.25 22.07
C LYS A 130 4.11 -7.14 20.54
N THR A 131 3.01 -7.54 19.90
CA THR A 131 2.88 -7.45 18.43
C THR A 131 2.78 -5.99 17.98
N ARG A 132 2.06 -5.14 18.71
CA ARG A 132 2.00 -3.70 18.43
C ARG A 132 3.37 -3.03 18.53
N GLN A 133 4.16 -3.40 19.53
CA GLN A 133 5.51 -2.89 19.71
C GLN A 133 6.44 -3.29 18.55
N ARG A 134 6.46 -4.57 18.15
CA ARG A 134 7.25 -5.05 17.01
C ARG A 134 6.90 -4.33 15.70
N MET A 135 5.61 -4.13 15.44
CA MET A 135 5.18 -3.37 14.26
C MET A 135 5.61 -1.90 14.31
N ARG A 136 5.61 -1.30 15.51
CA ARG A 136 6.10 0.08 15.69
C ARG A 136 7.59 0.16 15.41
N GLU A 137 8.38 -0.71 16.01
CA GLU A 137 9.83 -0.79 15.81
C GLU A 137 10.19 -0.98 14.34
N ALA A 138 9.49 -1.89 13.63
CA ALA A 138 9.71 -2.13 12.20
C ALA A 138 9.36 -0.93 11.29
N ASN A 139 8.46 -0.05 11.73
CA ASN A 139 8.08 1.14 10.95
C ASN A 139 8.79 2.41 11.41
N LEU A 140 9.51 2.38 12.53
CA LEU A 140 10.21 3.54 13.06
C LEU A 140 11.35 3.93 12.09
N GLY A 141 11.38 5.19 11.68
CA GLY A 141 12.40 5.72 10.76
C GLY A 141 12.15 5.41 9.27
N ARG A 142 11.13 4.62 8.93
CA ARG A 142 10.77 4.38 7.52
C ARG A 142 10.21 5.66 6.90
N LYS A 143 10.91 6.21 5.90
CA LYS A 143 10.46 7.38 5.13
C LYS A 143 9.90 6.94 3.78
N HIS A 144 8.88 7.64 3.31
CA HIS A 144 8.44 7.50 1.92
C HIS A 144 9.54 7.95 0.97
N THR A 145 9.66 7.27 -0.18
CA THR A 145 10.53 7.70 -1.28
C THR A 145 10.03 9.03 -1.86
N GLU A 146 10.93 9.78 -2.51
CA GLU A 146 10.55 11.05 -3.14
C GLU A 146 9.46 10.87 -4.20
N GLU A 147 9.53 9.80 -4.99
CA GLU A 147 8.49 9.44 -5.95
C GLU A 147 7.12 9.19 -5.27
N ALA A 148 7.11 8.47 -4.15
CA ALA A 148 5.88 8.21 -3.41
C ALA A 148 5.28 9.48 -2.80
N LYS A 149 6.14 10.39 -2.28
CA LYS A 149 5.71 11.70 -1.78
C LYS A 149 5.10 12.54 -2.89
N LEU A 150 5.74 12.56 -4.07
CA LEU A 150 5.25 13.30 -5.23
C LEU A 150 3.89 12.77 -5.68
N ARG A 151 3.72 11.45 -5.77
CA ARG A 151 2.43 10.83 -6.13
C ARG A 151 1.33 11.17 -5.12
N MET A 152 1.63 11.13 -3.83
CA MET A 152 0.68 11.54 -2.79
C MET A 152 0.32 13.02 -2.91
N SER A 153 1.30 13.90 -3.12
CA SER A 153 1.07 15.33 -3.33
C SER A 153 0.18 15.58 -4.55
N ASN A 154 0.50 14.98 -5.69
CA ASN A 154 -0.29 15.09 -6.92
C ASN A 154 -1.72 14.59 -6.75
N SER A 155 -1.94 13.53 -5.97
CA SER A 155 -3.30 13.02 -5.71
C SER A 155 -4.15 13.96 -4.87
N HIS A 156 -3.52 14.81 -4.05
CA HIS A 156 -4.21 15.82 -3.26
C HIS A 156 -4.32 17.17 -3.96
N LEU A 157 -3.51 17.41 -5.00
CA LEU A 157 -3.53 18.64 -5.79
C LEU A 157 -4.91 18.81 -6.46
N GLY A 158 -5.57 19.94 -6.21
CA GLY A 158 -6.89 20.24 -6.77
C GLY A 158 -8.07 19.55 -6.05
N THR A 159 -7.82 18.70 -5.05
CA THR A 159 -8.91 18.13 -4.25
C THR A 159 -9.45 19.16 -3.26
N THR A 160 -10.71 19.54 -3.43
CA THR A 160 -11.40 20.42 -2.47
C THR A 160 -12.33 19.61 -1.57
N LEU A 161 -12.28 19.86 -0.26
CA LEU A 161 -13.24 19.28 0.68
C LEU A 161 -14.66 19.71 0.31
N SER A 162 -15.59 18.74 0.29
CA SER A 162 -17.01 19.01 0.04
C SER A 162 -17.60 19.95 1.10
N LYS A 163 -18.67 20.68 0.76
CA LYS A 163 -19.35 21.58 1.68
C LYS A 163 -19.78 20.86 2.97
N ALA A 164 -20.32 19.65 2.85
CA ALA A 164 -20.73 18.82 3.98
C ALA A 164 -19.54 18.43 4.87
N HIS A 165 -18.39 18.07 4.28
CA HIS A 165 -17.19 17.73 5.04
C HIS A 165 -16.63 18.97 5.76
N ARG A 166 -16.59 20.12 5.09
CA ARG A 166 -16.17 21.40 5.67
C ARG A 166 -17.03 21.81 6.87
N ARG A 167 -18.35 21.58 6.77
CA ARG A 167 -19.30 21.85 7.88
C ARG A 167 -18.99 20.98 9.10
N LYS A 168 -18.76 19.67 8.92
CA LYS A 168 -18.42 18.75 10.02
C LYS A 168 -17.13 19.15 10.74
N ILE A 169 -16.10 19.56 9.99
CA ILE A 169 -14.87 20.09 10.59
C ILE A 169 -15.19 21.35 11.40
N GLY A 170 -15.95 22.29 10.83
CA GLY A 170 -16.34 23.52 11.51
C GLY A 170 -17.10 23.27 12.81
N GLU A 171 -18.07 22.35 12.81
CA GLU A 171 -18.82 21.94 14.02
C GLU A 171 -17.91 21.31 15.07
N ALA A 172 -17.01 20.40 14.67
CA ALA A 172 -16.10 19.71 15.58
C ALA A 172 -15.06 20.63 16.24
N HIS A 173 -14.76 21.78 15.62
CA HIS A 173 -13.81 22.77 16.12
C HIS A 173 -14.48 23.98 16.77
N ARG A 174 -15.79 24.16 16.61
CA ARG A 174 -16.53 25.28 17.20
C ARG A 174 -16.44 25.22 18.73
N GLY A 175 -16.03 26.33 19.34
CA GLY A 175 -15.94 26.46 20.80
C GLY A 175 -14.74 25.76 21.45
N LYS A 176 -13.87 25.07 20.69
CA LYS A 176 -12.65 24.49 21.27
C LYS A 176 -11.65 25.58 21.62
N ILE A 177 -11.45 25.80 22.91
CA ILE A 177 -10.40 26.67 23.44
C ILE A 177 -9.10 25.88 23.46
N THR A 178 -8.10 26.35 22.71
CA THR A 178 -6.73 25.82 22.78
C THR A 178 -6.11 26.07 24.16
N ASN A 179 -5.49 25.04 24.73
CA ASN A 179 -4.74 25.12 25.99
C ASN A 179 -3.69 26.25 25.93
N GLN A 180 -3.47 26.92 27.07
CA GLN A 180 -2.56 28.07 27.19
C GLN A 180 -1.13 27.73 26.75
N GLU A 181 -0.64 26.54 27.12
CA GLU A 181 0.69 26.06 26.73
C GLU A 181 0.81 25.93 25.19
N THR A 182 -0.22 25.39 24.53
CA THR A 182 -0.27 25.27 23.07
C THR A 182 -0.31 26.65 22.41
N ARG A 183 -1.05 27.61 23.00
CA ARG A 183 -1.07 29.00 22.51
C ARG A 183 0.29 29.67 22.61
N GLN A 184 1.02 29.45 23.71
CA GLN A 184 2.37 29.96 23.88
C GLN A 184 3.35 29.37 22.86
N LYS A 185 3.30 28.05 22.62
CA LYS A 185 4.13 27.40 21.59
C LYS A 185 3.85 27.93 20.18
N MET A 186 2.59 28.11 19.81
CA MET A 186 2.21 28.71 18.52
C MET A 186 2.61 30.18 18.39
N SER A 187 2.66 30.92 19.51
CA SER A 187 3.12 32.32 19.54
C SER A 187 4.64 32.39 19.39
N ALA A 188 5.38 31.51 20.08
CA ALA A 188 6.84 31.42 20.01
C ALA A 188 7.34 30.98 18.63
N SER A 189 6.58 30.16 17.91
CA SER A 189 6.95 29.71 16.57
C SER A 189 6.65 30.72 15.45
N GLN A 190 5.92 31.79 15.73
CA GLN A 190 5.70 32.85 14.74
C GLN A 190 6.95 33.72 14.64
N THR A 191 7.61 33.68 13.49
CA THR A 191 8.71 34.58 13.16
C THR A 191 8.21 36.03 13.19
N ARG A 192 8.67 36.80 14.17
CA ARG A 192 8.44 38.25 14.23
C ARG A 192 9.41 38.90 13.24
N LYS A 193 8.88 39.39 12.12
CA LYS A 193 9.68 40.14 11.14
C LYS A 193 9.67 41.61 11.57
N PRO A 194 10.82 42.21 11.88
CA PRO A 194 10.87 43.62 12.22
C PRO A 194 10.43 44.46 11.02
N ILE A 195 9.83 45.62 11.31
CA ILE A 195 9.31 46.54 10.32
C ILE A 195 9.74 47.96 10.66
N GLU A 196 9.84 48.78 9.63
CA GLU A 196 10.33 50.15 9.71
C GLU A 196 9.41 51.09 8.94
N GLY A 197 9.20 52.28 9.51
CA GLY A 197 8.44 53.37 8.91
C GLY A 197 9.37 54.51 8.48
N PHE A 198 9.22 54.97 7.24
CA PHE A 198 10.04 56.04 6.64
C PHE A 198 9.19 57.23 6.23
N ASP A 199 9.73 58.44 6.40
CA ASP A 199 9.08 59.66 5.92
C ASP A 199 9.16 59.79 4.38
N VAL A 200 8.64 60.91 3.86
CA VAL A 200 8.65 61.24 2.43
C VAL A 200 10.07 61.50 1.88
N LEU A 201 11.04 61.79 2.75
CA LEU A 201 12.46 61.97 2.42
C LEU A 201 13.26 60.67 2.61
N ASN A 202 12.57 59.55 2.91
CA ASN A 202 13.14 58.24 3.15
C ASN A 202 14.04 58.15 4.41
N ASN A 203 13.84 59.03 5.39
CA ASN A 203 14.47 58.92 6.71
C ASN A 203 13.71 57.93 7.58
N LEU A 204 14.45 57.13 8.37
CA LEU A 204 13.86 56.21 9.34
C LEU A 204 13.18 57.01 10.47
N VAL A 205 11.87 56.82 10.64
CA VAL A 205 11.07 57.50 11.68
C VAL A 205 10.79 56.55 12.85
N CYS A 206 10.50 55.28 12.57
CA CYS A 206 10.19 54.31 13.61
C CYS A 206 10.52 52.87 13.19
N GLN A 207 10.78 52.01 14.18
CA GLN A 207 11.06 50.60 14.00
C GLN A 207 10.30 49.78 15.06
N PHE A 208 9.79 48.62 14.64
CA PHE A 208 9.09 47.69 15.52
C PHE A 208 9.59 46.27 15.28
N GLU A 209 9.69 45.46 16.33
CA GLU A 209 10.06 44.04 16.23
C GLU A 209 9.04 43.18 15.45
N GLY A 210 7.84 43.71 15.21
CA GLY A 210 6.85 43.09 14.35
C GLY A 210 5.57 43.90 14.20
N VAL A 211 4.77 43.57 13.18
CA VAL A 211 3.56 44.34 12.81
C VAL A 211 2.53 44.49 13.93
N ARG A 212 2.51 43.59 14.92
CA ARG A 212 1.59 43.71 16.06
C ARG A 212 1.97 44.80 17.05
N LYS A 213 3.24 45.20 17.09
CA LYS A 213 3.77 46.20 18.01
C LYS A 213 3.50 47.64 17.58
N VAL A 214 3.06 47.86 16.34
CA VAL A 214 2.76 49.20 15.81
C VAL A 214 1.63 49.91 16.55
N THR A 215 0.75 49.16 17.21
CA THR A 215 -0.32 49.73 18.04
C THR A 215 0.22 50.43 19.28
N GLU A 216 1.39 50.00 19.80
CA GLU A 216 2.08 50.69 20.90
C GLU A 216 2.60 52.07 20.47
N GLY A 217 2.93 52.22 19.17
CA GLY A 217 3.22 53.52 18.55
C GLY A 217 1.99 54.29 18.06
N GLY A 218 0.77 53.84 18.39
CA GLY A 218 -0.48 54.49 17.99
C GLY A 218 -0.86 54.33 16.51
N PHE A 219 -0.22 53.41 15.78
CA PHE A 219 -0.55 53.12 14.38
C PHE A 219 -1.58 51.99 14.25
N SER A 220 -2.36 52.03 13.17
CA SER A 220 -3.33 51.00 12.84
C SER A 220 -2.63 49.77 12.26
N LEU A 221 -2.80 48.62 12.91
CA LEU A 221 -2.23 47.35 12.45
C LEU A 221 -2.68 46.99 11.04
N SER A 222 -3.96 47.16 10.74
CA SER A 222 -4.53 46.86 9.42
C SER A 222 -3.99 47.79 8.34
N SER A 223 -3.83 49.07 8.63
CA SER A 223 -3.29 50.06 7.69
C SER A 223 -1.80 49.83 7.41
N VAL A 224 -1.00 49.54 8.44
CA VAL A 224 0.43 49.21 8.26
C VAL A 224 0.59 47.88 7.51
N SER A 225 -0.24 46.87 7.80
CA SER A 225 -0.25 45.60 7.06
C SER A 225 -0.60 45.78 5.58
N ASN A 226 -1.55 46.67 5.27
CA ASN A 226 -1.87 47.03 3.89
C ASN A 226 -0.71 47.75 3.20
N CYS A 227 0.05 48.58 3.93
CA CYS A 227 1.25 49.21 3.39
C CYS A 227 2.33 48.18 3.05
N LEU A 228 2.62 47.26 3.98
CA LEU A 228 3.59 46.17 3.77
C LEU A 228 3.18 45.21 2.64
N ALA A 229 1.88 45.05 2.40
CA ALA A 229 1.33 44.25 1.31
C ALA A 229 1.23 45.02 -0.03
N GLY A 230 1.66 46.29 -0.08
CA GLY A 230 1.60 47.14 -1.28
C GLY A 230 0.19 47.59 -1.68
N ARG A 231 -0.82 47.36 -0.83
CA ARG A 231 -2.21 47.77 -1.09
C ARG A 231 -2.47 49.24 -0.75
N GLN A 232 -1.63 49.82 0.11
CA GLN A 232 -1.68 51.22 0.52
C GLN A 232 -0.28 51.81 0.42
N LYS A 233 -0.13 53.04 -0.09
CA LYS A 233 1.19 53.66 -0.29
C LYS A 233 1.82 54.12 1.03
N THR A 234 1.04 54.76 1.88
CA THR A 234 1.50 55.34 3.15
C THR A 234 0.41 55.26 4.20
N HIS A 235 0.80 55.15 5.47
CA HIS A 235 -0.10 55.32 6.62
C HIS A 235 0.46 56.41 7.54
N ARG A 236 -0.35 57.44 7.81
CA ARG A 236 0.07 58.66 8.55
C ARG A 236 1.34 59.32 7.99
N GLY A 237 1.44 59.40 6.66
CA GLY A 237 2.59 60.00 5.98
C GLY A 237 3.87 59.15 5.98
N LEU A 238 3.83 57.94 6.56
CA LEU A 238 4.97 57.01 6.56
C LEU A 238 4.77 55.88 5.55
N SER A 239 5.84 55.55 4.82
CA SER A 239 5.97 54.32 4.05
C SER A 239 6.54 53.21 4.93
N TRP A 240 6.13 51.96 4.71
CA TRP A 240 6.46 50.84 5.61
C TRP A 240 7.11 49.69 4.87
N ARG A 241 8.22 49.15 5.41
CA ARG A 241 8.92 47.98 4.87
C ARG A 241 9.41 47.03 5.96
N TYR A 242 9.68 45.78 5.60
CA TYR A 242 10.33 44.83 6.51
C TYR A 242 11.83 45.16 6.62
N HIS A 243 12.35 45.11 7.84
CA HIS A 243 13.79 45.18 8.09
C HIS A 243 14.41 43.90 7.50
N ASN A 244 15.26 44.05 6.47
CA ASN A 244 15.81 42.98 5.61
C ASN A 244 14.94 42.49 4.43
N ALA A 245 14.06 43.32 3.89
CA ALA A 245 13.53 43.10 2.52
C ALA A 245 14.50 43.63 1.46
#